data_AF-A0A0N1CBV9-F1
#
_entry.id   AF-A0A0N1CBV9-F1
#
_cell.length_a   1.000
_cell.length_b   1.000
_cell.length_c   1.000
_cell.angle_alpha   90.00
_cell.angle_beta   90.00
_cell.angle_gamma   90.00
#
_symmetry.space_group_name_H-M   'P 1'
#
loop_
_entity.id
_entity.type
_entity.pdbx_description
1 polymer ?
#
loop_
_entity_poly.entity_id
_entity_poly.type
_entity_poly.pdbx_seq_one_letter_code
_entity_poly.pdbx_strand_id
1 'polypeptide(L)'
;MGYFSQEALEDLKKGRAELAPALRKSKAAYAGRAWTNEKAKEYAQHGLCRRLSTMTQMVDTVFEILQPDLDEVPELVTVMAATACIQNFVMNAFGCLENLAWIWVLEKNVRGKDGAELGRFDIGLGKPYVRKSLSAEFQAFLDVNQQWLGNLISFRDGLAHRIPLYIPLYVIEQASAELFKTLDAEAIAAALAGDQAEYDRVRGEQKALGKFRPWMTHSVLDGAPTIVFHKQMLHDYVTVDAYCWRMIEEFAR
;
A
#
# COMPACT_ATOMS: atom_id res chain seq x y z
N MET A 1 -3.68 25.99 6.15
CA MET A 1 -3.44 25.17 7.36
C MET A 1 -3.28 23.76 6.87
N GLY A 2 -2.11 23.17 7.12
CA GLY A 2 -1.77 21.89 6.54
C GLY A 2 -2.62 20.74 7.05
N TYR A 3 -2.61 19.66 6.29
CA TYR A 3 -3.44 18.49 6.61
C TYR A 3 -3.00 17.80 7.90
N PHE A 4 -1.69 17.70 8.13
CA PHE A 4 -1.12 17.12 9.35
C PHE A 4 -0.79 18.20 10.39
N SER A 5 -0.94 17.85 11.66
CA SER A 5 -0.34 18.63 12.76
C SER A 5 1.18 18.51 12.73
N GLN A 6 1.88 19.44 13.39
CA GLN A 6 3.35 19.37 13.52
C GLN A 6 3.80 18.05 14.17
N GLU A 7 3.08 17.60 15.21
CA GLU A 7 3.34 16.32 15.87
C GLU A 7 3.22 15.15 14.88
N ALA A 8 2.16 15.12 14.06
CA ALA A 8 1.97 14.08 13.06
C ALA A 8 3.06 14.12 11.96
N LEU A 9 3.57 15.30 11.60
CA LEU A 9 4.69 15.43 10.66
C LEU A 9 5.98 14.84 11.23
N GLU A 10 6.29 15.10 12.51
CA GLU A 10 7.46 14.51 13.18
C GLU A 10 7.33 12.98 13.31
N ASP A 11 6.14 12.47 13.63
CA ASP A 11 5.88 11.03 13.67
C ASP A 11 6.10 10.36 12.31
N LEU A 12 5.59 10.97 11.23
CA LEU A 12 5.78 10.48 9.86
C LEU A 12 7.27 10.47 9.47
N LYS A 13 8.00 11.53 9.83
CA LYS A 13 9.44 11.64 9.58
C LYS A 13 10.22 10.58 10.33
N LYS A 14 9.89 10.34 11.61
CA LYS A 14 10.49 9.29 12.42
C LYS A 14 10.22 7.91 11.82
N GLY A 15 8.96 7.59 11.51
CA GLY A 15 8.58 6.31 10.93
C GLY A 15 9.28 6.05 9.59
N ARG A 16 9.42 7.07 8.74
CA ARG A 16 10.20 6.98 7.50
C ARG A 16 11.68 6.69 7.76
N ALA A 17 12.30 7.35 8.74
CA ALA A 17 13.71 7.14 9.08
C ALA A 17 14.00 5.73 9.61
N GLU A 18 13.01 5.06 10.20
CA GLU A 18 13.13 3.70 10.74
C GLU A 18 13.10 2.60 9.67
N LEU A 19 12.61 2.90 8.45
CA LEU A 19 12.47 1.90 7.37
C LEU A 19 13.81 1.32 6.92
N ALA A 20 14.82 2.16 6.67
CA ALA A 20 16.09 1.68 6.15
C ALA A 20 16.84 0.77 7.15
N PRO A 21 16.91 1.10 8.46
CA PRO A 21 17.37 0.16 9.48
C PRO A 21 16.59 -1.16 9.52
N ALA A 22 15.25 -1.10 9.51
CA ALA A 22 14.39 -2.29 9.53
C ALA A 22 14.65 -3.19 8.30
N LEU A 23 14.69 -2.60 7.10
CA LEU A 23 15.01 -3.28 5.85
C LEU A 23 16.34 -4.04 5.93
N ARG A 24 17.40 -3.37 6.40
CA ARG A 24 18.74 -3.98 6.51
C ARG A 24 18.71 -5.17 7.46
N LYS A 25 18.04 -5.02 8.60
CA LYS A 25 17.92 -6.07 9.62
C LYS A 25 17.20 -7.30 9.06
N SER A 26 16.05 -7.10 8.41
CA SER A 26 15.26 -8.20 7.83
C SER A 26 15.98 -8.87 6.66
N LYS A 27 16.58 -8.10 5.75
CA LYS A 27 17.39 -8.68 4.66
C LYS A 27 18.56 -9.49 5.19
N ALA A 28 19.28 -9.00 6.21
CA ALA A 28 20.38 -9.74 6.81
C ALA A 28 19.92 -11.08 7.41
N ALA A 29 18.77 -11.10 8.09
CA ALA A 29 18.21 -12.31 8.68
C ALA A 29 17.89 -13.39 7.62
N TYR A 30 17.26 -13.02 6.50
CA TYR A 30 16.91 -13.96 5.44
C TYR A 30 18.12 -14.35 4.57
N ALA A 31 19.02 -13.42 4.29
CA ALA A 31 20.21 -13.69 3.47
C ALA A 31 21.24 -14.54 4.23
N GLY A 32 21.40 -14.31 5.54
CA GLY A 32 22.36 -15.01 6.39
C GLY A 32 21.88 -16.36 6.92
N ARG A 33 20.60 -16.71 6.72
CA ARG A 33 20.07 -18.01 7.15
C ARG A 33 20.63 -19.15 6.29
N ALA A 34 21.00 -20.25 6.94
CA ALA A 34 21.31 -21.51 6.26
C ALA A 34 20.00 -22.18 5.82
N TRP A 35 19.75 -22.21 4.51
CA TRP A 35 18.57 -22.83 3.91
C TRP A 35 18.91 -24.27 3.50
N THR A 36 17.98 -25.19 3.72
CA THR A 36 18.11 -26.59 3.29
C THR A 36 17.52 -26.81 1.89
N ASN A 37 16.63 -25.91 1.44
CA ASN A 37 16.02 -25.95 0.13
C ASN A 37 16.47 -24.75 -0.74
N GLU A 38 17.13 -25.01 -1.87
CA GLU A 38 17.64 -23.96 -2.77
C GLU A 38 16.52 -23.10 -3.36
N LYS A 39 15.32 -23.64 -3.62
CA LYS A 39 14.18 -22.84 -4.07
C LYS A 39 13.69 -21.92 -2.95
N ALA A 40 13.64 -22.40 -1.70
CA ALA A 40 13.26 -21.56 -0.56
C ALA A 40 14.24 -20.39 -0.40
N LYS A 41 15.55 -20.66 -0.55
CA LYS A 41 16.60 -19.63 -0.56
C LYS A 41 16.40 -18.61 -1.69
N GLU A 42 16.07 -19.05 -2.90
CA GLU A 42 15.76 -18.16 -4.01
C GLU A 42 14.57 -17.25 -3.69
N TYR A 43 13.46 -17.80 -3.20
CA TYR A 43 12.30 -17.01 -2.78
C TYR A 43 12.64 -16.03 -1.64
N ALA A 44 13.50 -16.41 -0.70
CA ALA A 44 13.95 -15.53 0.39
C ALA A 44 14.83 -14.37 -0.12
N GLN A 45 15.87 -14.68 -0.90
CA GLN A 45 16.90 -13.72 -1.31
C GLN A 45 16.48 -12.88 -2.52
N HIS A 46 15.70 -13.43 -3.44
CA HIS A 46 15.34 -12.77 -4.69
C HIS A 46 13.86 -12.40 -4.77
N GLY A 47 12.98 -13.17 -4.12
CA GLY A 47 11.59 -12.76 -3.91
C GLY A 47 11.48 -11.71 -2.81
N LEU A 48 11.43 -12.17 -1.57
CA LEU A 48 11.14 -11.36 -0.39
C LEU A 48 12.09 -10.15 -0.24
N CYS A 49 13.40 -10.38 -0.23
CA CYS A 49 14.37 -9.29 0.01
C CYS A 49 14.33 -8.18 -1.05
N ARG A 50 14.06 -8.52 -2.32
CA ARG A 50 13.90 -7.51 -3.38
C ARG A 50 12.60 -6.74 -3.19
N ARG A 51 11.49 -7.42 -2.89
CA ARG A 51 10.19 -6.77 -2.63
C ARG A 51 10.23 -5.81 -1.44
N LEU A 52 10.87 -6.19 -0.34
CA LEU A 52 11.07 -5.30 0.81
C LEU A 52 11.87 -4.04 0.44
N SER A 53 12.87 -4.20 -0.43
CA SER A 53 13.66 -3.07 -0.93
C SER A 53 12.81 -2.15 -1.81
N THR A 54 12.02 -2.72 -2.71
CA THR A 54 11.06 -1.97 -3.55
C THR A 54 10.05 -1.22 -2.69
N MET A 55 9.45 -1.85 -1.68
CA MET A 55 8.50 -1.19 -0.78
C MET A 55 9.11 0.04 -0.11
N THR A 56 10.33 -0.08 0.42
CA THR A 56 11.04 1.06 1.05
C THR A 56 11.27 2.19 0.06
N GLN A 57 11.75 1.85 -1.15
CA GLN A 57 11.95 2.83 -2.22
C GLN A 57 10.64 3.54 -2.61
N MET A 58 9.52 2.82 -2.70
CA MET A 58 8.23 3.43 -3.05
C MET A 58 7.75 4.39 -1.96
N VAL A 59 8.00 4.08 -0.67
CA VAL A 59 7.72 5.02 0.42
C VAL A 59 8.57 6.28 0.24
N ASP A 60 9.87 6.14 0.04
CA ASP A 60 10.77 7.28 -0.09
C ASP A 60 10.39 8.18 -1.27
N THR A 61 10.10 7.58 -2.43
CA THR A 61 9.66 8.31 -3.62
C THR A 61 8.36 9.06 -3.37
N VAL A 62 7.35 8.44 -2.75
CA VAL A 62 6.07 9.11 -2.46
C VAL A 62 6.26 10.29 -1.51
N PHE A 63 7.03 10.12 -0.44
CA PHE A 63 7.30 11.19 0.52
C PHE A 63 8.14 12.33 -0.06
N GLU A 64 8.91 12.08 -1.11
CA GLU A 64 9.69 13.10 -1.81
C GLU A 64 8.83 13.93 -2.76
N ILE A 65 8.02 13.27 -3.59
CA ILE A 65 7.24 13.94 -4.66
C ILE A 65 5.89 14.48 -4.17
N LEU A 66 5.33 13.90 -3.10
CA LEU A 66 4.15 14.38 -2.40
C LEU A 66 4.48 14.48 -0.92
N GLN A 67 5.10 15.60 -0.53
CA GLN A 67 5.52 15.81 0.85
C GLN A 67 4.30 15.86 1.79
N PRO A 68 4.38 15.33 3.02
CA PRO A 68 3.24 15.34 3.95
C PRO A 68 2.71 16.74 4.27
N ASP A 69 3.58 17.76 4.27
CA ASP A 69 3.28 19.17 4.52
C ASP A 69 2.94 19.96 3.24
N LEU A 70 2.73 19.28 2.11
CA LEU A 70 2.29 19.91 0.86
C LEU A 70 0.86 20.45 1.00
N ASP A 71 0.72 21.77 0.94
CA ASP A 71 -0.56 22.47 1.01
C ASP A 71 -1.18 22.75 -0.37
N GLU A 72 -0.34 22.87 -1.39
CA GLU A 72 -0.77 23.17 -2.77
C GLU A 72 -1.31 21.93 -3.48
N VAL A 73 -2.17 22.15 -4.48
CA VAL A 73 -2.63 21.07 -5.37
C VAL A 73 -1.49 20.68 -6.31
N PRO A 74 -0.92 19.47 -6.19
CA PRO A 74 0.18 19.02 -7.03
C PRO A 74 -0.23 18.90 -8.49
N GLU A 75 0.76 18.94 -9.38
CA GLU A 75 0.55 18.65 -10.79
C GLU A 75 0.03 17.21 -11.00
N LEU A 76 -0.79 17.03 -12.03
CA LEU A 76 -1.37 15.72 -12.36
C LEU A 76 -0.29 14.64 -12.56
N VAL A 77 0.81 15.00 -13.23
CA VAL A 77 1.93 14.06 -13.48
C VAL A 77 2.56 13.57 -12.17
N THR A 78 2.70 14.46 -11.18
CA THR A 78 3.21 14.13 -9.84
C THR A 78 2.27 13.19 -9.11
N VAL A 79 0.96 13.45 -9.17
CA VAL A 79 -0.08 12.59 -8.58
C VAL A 79 -0.10 11.21 -9.22
N MET A 80 0.02 11.13 -10.55
CA MET A 80 0.07 9.87 -11.28
C MET A 80 1.33 9.06 -10.91
N ALA A 81 2.49 9.71 -10.81
CA ALA A 81 3.74 9.07 -10.41
C ALA A 81 3.65 8.51 -8.98
N ALA A 82 3.11 9.28 -8.03
CA ALA A 82 2.88 8.82 -6.66
C ALA A 82 1.87 7.67 -6.60
N THR A 83 0.78 7.76 -7.37
CA THR A 83 -0.22 6.70 -7.48
C THR A 83 0.41 5.39 -7.98
N ALA A 84 1.25 5.44 -9.01
CA ALA A 84 1.98 4.28 -9.51
C ALA A 84 2.90 3.68 -8.44
N CYS A 85 3.57 4.51 -7.64
CA CYS A 85 4.41 4.05 -6.54
C CYS A 85 3.60 3.35 -5.44
N ILE A 86 2.44 3.89 -5.07
CA ILE A 86 1.54 3.28 -4.07
C ILE A 86 1.01 1.93 -4.56
N GLN A 87 0.57 1.84 -5.82
CA GLN A 87 0.10 0.59 -6.40
C GLN A 87 1.21 -0.47 -6.42
N ASN A 88 2.44 -0.06 -6.79
CA ASN A 88 3.61 -0.93 -6.77
C ASN A 88 3.96 -1.38 -5.33
N PHE A 89 3.85 -0.48 -4.35
CA PHE A 89 4.04 -0.80 -2.94
C PHE A 89 3.04 -1.88 -2.48
N VAL A 90 1.74 -1.69 -2.73
CA VAL A 90 0.67 -2.63 -2.35
C VAL A 90 0.90 -4.02 -2.95
N MET A 91 1.23 -4.08 -4.24
CA MET A 91 1.50 -5.36 -4.91
C MET A 91 2.72 -6.08 -4.33
N ASN A 92 3.77 -5.33 -3.96
CA ASN A 92 4.94 -5.90 -3.32
C ASN A 92 4.68 -6.33 -1.88
N ALA A 93 3.87 -5.59 -1.12
CA ALA A 93 3.45 -5.98 0.23
C ALA A 93 2.71 -7.32 0.22
N PHE A 94 1.73 -7.47 -0.68
CA PHE A 94 1.05 -8.76 -0.86
C PHE A 94 2.02 -9.86 -1.32
N GLY A 95 2.89 -9.54 -2.29
CA GLY A 95 3.91 -10.47 -2.79
C GLY A 95 4.91 -10.94 -1.72
N CYS A 96 5.22 -10.11 -0.72
CA CYS A 96 6.03 -10.52 0.42
C CYS A 96 5.36 -11.66 1.20
N LEU A 97 4.06 -11.56 1.47
CA LEU A 97 3.31 -12.60 2.21
C LEU A 97 3.24 -13.91 1.42
N GLU A 98 3.06 -13.82 0.10
CA GLU A 98 3.14 -14.99 -0.78
C GLU A 98 4.53 -15.62 -0.75
N ASN A 99 5.59 -14.82 -0.83
CA ASN A 99 6.95 -15.33 -0.72
C ASN A 99 7.20 -15.98 0.64
N LEU A 100 6.72 -15.42 1.75
CA LEU A 100 6.81 -16.04 3.06
C LEU A 100 6.13 -17.42 3.12
N ALA A 101 4.94 -17.56 2.53
CA ALA A 101 4.25 -18.84 2.46
C ALA A 101 5.04 -19.86 1.62
N TRP A 102 5.56 -19.46 0.47
CA TRP A 102 6.39 -20.33 -0.38
C TRP A 102 7.69 -20.77 0.32
N ILE A 103 8.40 -19.83 0.96
CA ILE A 103 9.62 -20.14 1.71
C ILE A 103 9.31 -21.17 2.79
N TRP A 104 8.23 -20.98 3.56
CA TRP A 104 7.82 -21.93 4.60
C TRP A 104 7.51 -23.32 4.05
N VAL A 105 6.63 -23.39 3.03
CA VAL A 105 6.20 -24.66 2.43
C VAL A 105 7.38 -25.45 1.87
N LEU A 106 8.31 -24.78 1.19
CA LEU A 106 9.48 -25.41 0.57
C LEU A 106 10.51 -25.85 1.61
N GLU A 107 10.81 -25.00 2.60
CA GLU A 107 11.84 -25.26 3.61
C GLU A 107 11.40 -26.31 4.62
N LYS A 108 10.12 -26.31 5.05
CA LYS A 108 9.57 -27.29 5.99
C LYS A 108 8.88 -28.46 5.31
N ASN A 109 8.94 -28.53 3.98
CA ASN A 109 8.36 -29.60 3.17
C ASN A 109 6.89 -29.86 3.49
N VAL A 110 6.08 -28.80 3.60
CA VAL A 110 4.67 -28.89 3.98
C VAL A 110 3.90 -29.62 2.87
N ARG A 111 3.17 -30.68 3.25
CA ARG A 111 2.41 -31.54 2.34
C ARG A 111 0.91 -31.44 2.57
N GLY A 112 0.15 -31.71 1.51
CA GLY A 112 -1.30 -31.79 1.52
C GLY A 112 -1.82 -33.14 2.00
N LYS A 113 -3.05 -33.46 1.59
CA LYS A 113 -3.65 -34.77 1.85
C LYS A 113 -2.79 -35.89 1.26
N ASP A 114 -2.66 -36.99 2.00
CA ASP A 114 -1.94 -38.20 1.60
C ASP A 114 -0.45 -37.95 1.26
N GLY A 115 0.14 -36.86 1.79
CA GLY A 115 1.55 -36.52 1.57
C GLY A 115 1.85 -35.84 0.22
N ALA A 116 0.82 -35.50 -0.56
CA ALA A 116 0.99 -34.86 -1.86
C ALA A 116 1.60 -33.45 -1.76
N GLU A 117 2.28 -33.02 -2.81
CA GLU A 117 2.73 -31.63 -2.92
C GLU A 117 1.54 -30.67 -2.99
N LEU A 118 1.67 -29.49 -2.37
CA LEU A 118 0.63 -28.48 -2.43
C LEU A 118 0.57 -27.85 -3.82
N GLY A 119 -0.65 -27.71 -4.35
CA GLY A 119 -0.86 -26.93 -5.56
C GLY A 119 -0.63 -25.44 -5.31
N ARG A 120 -0.32 -24.68 -6.36
CA ARG A 120 -0.07 -23.22 -6.24
C ARG A 120 -1.21 -22.45 -5.58
N PHE A 121 -2.45 -22.93 -5.69
CA PHE A 121 -3.64 -22.29 -5.11
C PHE A 121 -3.91 -22.68 -3.65
N ASP A 122 -3.16 -23.66 -3.13
CA ASP A 122 -3.19 -24.14 -1.75
C ASP A 122 -2.08 -23.53 -0.89
N ILE A 123 -1.22 -22.70 -1.50
CA ILE A 123 -0.11 -22.03 -0.83
C ILE A 123 -0.53 -20.59 -0.51
N GLY A 124 -0.35 -20.21 0.75
CA GLY A 124 -0.68 -18.89 1.30
C GLY A 124 -0.81 -19.00 2.81
N LEU A 125 -0.41 -17.96 3.56
CA LEU A 125 -0.36 -18.03 5.04
C LEU A 125 -1.73 -18.32 5.69
N GLY A 126 -2.83 -17.93 5.02
CA GLY A 126 -4.20 -18.23 5.46
C GLY A 126 -4.76 -19.56 4.95
N LYS A 127 -4.04 -20.30 4.10
CA LYS A 127 -4.54 -21.55 3.50
C LYS A 127 -4.47 -22.69 4.51
N PRO A 128 -5.44 -23.63 4.54
CA PRO A 128 -5.56 -24.61 5.62
C PRO A 128 -4.31 -25.46 5.86
N TYR A 129 -3.64 -25.95 4.82
CA TYR A 129 -2.44 -26.79 4.97
C TYR A 129 -1.26 -25.99 5.53
N VAL A 130 -1.00 -24.80 4.97
CA VAL A 130 0.07 -23.91 5.43
C VAL A 130 -0.21 -23.45 6.85
N ARG A 131 -1.41 -22.95 7.13
CA ARG A 131 -1.80 -22.45 8.45
C ARG A 131 -1.68 -23.50 9.54
N LYS A 132 -2.16 -24.73 9.29
CA LYS A 132 -2.07 -25.84 10.25
C LYS A 132 -0.63 -26.31 10.51
N SER A 133 0.29 -26.04 9.58
CA SER A 133 1.70 -26.40 9.74
C SER A 133 2.49 -25.41 10.59
N LEU A 134 1.95 -24.22 10.85
CA LEU A 134 2.57 -23.17 11.68
C LEU A 134 2.22 -23.38 13.16
N SER A 135 3.05 -22.86 14.06
CA SER A 135 2.84 -22.85 15.51
C SER A 135 1.53 -22.16 15.91
N ALA A 136 1.02 -22.47 17.10
CA ALA A 136 -0.17 -21.82 17.65
C ALA A 136 0.05 -20.32 17.82
N GLU A 137 1.27 -19.90 18.19
CA GLU A 137 1.63 -18.50 18.34
C GLU A 137 1.61 -17.75 17.01
N PHE A 138 2.13 -18.36 15.94
CA PHE A 138 2.06 -17.75 14.61
C PHE A 138 0.61 -17.71 14.11
N GLN A 139 -0.16 -18.77 14.33
CA GLN A 139 -1.59 -18.79 13.99
C GLN A 139 -2.36 -17.66 14.69
N ALA A 140 -2.08 -17.40 15.97
CA ALA A 140 -2.69 -16.28 16.70
C ALA A 140 -2.25 -14.92 16.14
N PHE A 141 -0.99 -14.76 15.75
CA PHE A 141 -0.51 -13.56 15.07
C PHE A 141 -1.26 -13.31 13.74
N LEU A 142 -1.54 -14.37 12.97
CA LEU A 142 -2.35 -14.26 11.75
C LEU A 142 -3.78 -13.78 12.03
N ASP A 143 -4.39 -14.23 13.12
CA ASP A 143 -5.76 -13.85 13.49
C ASP A 143 -5.85 -12.37 13.89
N VAL A 144 -4.88 -11.89 14.67
CA VAL A 144 -4.80 -10.46 15.04
C VAL A 144 -4.69 -9.56 13.81
N ASN A 145 -4.02 -10.03 12.75
CA ASN A 145 -3.79 -9.24 11.53
C ASN A 145 -4.79 -9.54 10.40
N GLN A 146 -5.86 -10.32 10.66
CA GLN A 146 -6.80 -10.75 9.63
C GLN A 146 -7.49 -9.57 8.93
N GLN A 147 -7.89 -8.54 9.68
CA GLN A 147 -8.54 -7.35 9.10
C GLN A 147 -7.58 -6.59 8.17
N TRP A 148 -6.33 -6.40 8.61
CA TRP A 148 -5.31 -5.75 7.79
C TRP A 148 -5.04 -6.53 6.50
N LEU A 149 -4.90 -7.86 6.62
CA LEU A 149 -4.70 -8.73 5.46
C LEU A 149 -5.89 -8.67 4.49
N GLY A 150 -7.12 -8.63 5.01
CA GLY A 150 -8.34 -8.46 4.22
C GLY A 150 -8.32 -7.16 3.42
N ASN A 151 -7.90 -6.05 4.05
CA ASN A 151 -7.76 -4.76 3.37
C ASN A 151 -6.69 -4.81 2.27
N LEU A 152 -5.53 -5.40 2.56
CA LEU A 152 -4.44 -5.55 1.58
C LEU A 152 -4.86 -6.38 0.36
N ILE A 153 -5.56 -7.48 0.60
CA ILE A 153 -6.16 -8.34 -0.44
C ILE A 153 -7.15 -7.53 -1.29
N SER A 154 -8.01 -6.73 -0.64
CA SER A 154 -8.97 -5.87 -1.34
C SER A 154 -8.30 -4.85 -2.26
N PHE A 155 -7.20 -4.22 -1.82
CA PHE A 155 -6.44 -3.30 -2.68
C PHE A 155 -5.77 -3.99 -3.85
N ARG A 156 -5.16 -5.17 -3.62
CA ARG A 156 -4.57 -5.98 -4.70
C ARG A 156 -5.64 -6.37 -5.72
N ASP A 157 -6.81 -6.84 -5.28
CA ASP A 157 -7.89 -7.23 -6.19
C ASP A 157 -8.49 -6.04 -6.93
N GLY A 158 -8.60 -4.90 -6.25
CA GLY A 158 -8.95 -3.63 -6.87
C GLY A 158 -7.99 -3.31 -8.03
N LEU A 159 -6.70 -3.35 -7.75
CA LEU A 159 -5.63 -3.09 -8.71
C LEU A 159 -5.60 -4.09 -9.87
N ALA A 160 -5.83 -5.38 -9.61
CA ALA A 160 -5.72 -6.43 -10.61
C ALA A 160 -7.00 -6.64 -11.45
N HIS A 161 -8.17 -6.36 -10.87
CA HIS A 161 -9.44 -6.83 -11.42
C HIS A 161 -10.57 -5.79 -11.42
N ARG A 162 -10.43 -4.66 -10.72
CA ARG A 162 -11.46 -3.62 -10.62
C ARG A 162 -10.87 -2.23 -10.82
N ILE A 163 -11.24 -1.27 -9.97
CA ILE A 163 -10.71 0.08 -9.98
C ILE A 163 -9.43 0.07 -9.12
N PRO A 164 -8.28 0.51 -9.66
CA PRO A 164 -7.06 0.57 -8.89
C PRO A 164 -7.09 1.71 -7.86
N LEU A 165 -6.29 1.58 -6.80
CA LEU A 165 -6.07 2.68 -5.86
C LEU A 165 -5.56 3.91 -6.61
N TYR A 166 -6.14 5.07 -6.35
CA TYR A 166 -5.72 6.34 -6.89
C TYR A 166 -5.75 7.44 -5.84
N ILE A 167 -4.95 8.48 -6.05
CA ILE A 167 -4.99 9.71 -5.26
C ILE A 167 -5.94 10.69 -5.97
N PRO A 168 -7.04 11.14 -5.32
CA PRO A 168 -7.85 12.23 -5.86
C PRO A 168 -7.01 13.49 -6.00
N LEU A 169 -7.05 14.14 -7.16
CA LEU A 169 -6.22 15.32 -7.45
C LEU A 169 -6.48 16.47 -6.45
N TYR A 170 -7.76 16.68 -6.14
CA TYR A 170 -8.20 17.62 -5.12
C TYR A 170 -9.54 17.14 -4.55
N VAL A 171 -9.90 17.69 -3.40
CA VAL A 171 -11.22 17.54 -2.79
C VAL A 171 -11.89 18.89 -2.65
N ILE A 172 -13.21 18.89 -2.72
CA ILE A 172 -14.04 20.06 -2.46
C ILE A 172 -14.60 19.93 -1.04
N GLU A 173 -14.39 20.95 -0.22
CA GLU A 173 -14.97 20.99 1.12
C GLU A 173 -16.49 21.11 1.03
N GLN A 174 -17.20 20.51 1.97
CA GLN A 174 -18.67 20.49 1.95
C GLN A 174 -19.28 21.90 1.94
N ALA A 175 -18.64 22.85 2.62
CA ALA A 175 -19.05 24.26 2.62
C ALA A 175 -18.97 24.93 1.23
N SER A 176 -18.13 24.41 0.34
CA SER A 176 -17.93 24.91 -1.04
C SER A 176 -18.61 24.03 -2.09
N ALA A 177 -19.31 22.97 -1.69
CA ALA A 177 -19.88 21.99 -2.62
C ALA A 177 -20.96 22.60 -3.54
N GLU A 178 -21.85 23.43 -2.98
CA GLU A 178 -22.89 24.10 -3.80
C GLU A 178 -22.28 25.14 -4.73
N LEU A 179 -21.31 25.93 -4.26
CA LEU A 179 -20.60 26.88 -5.12
C LEU A 179 -19.87 26.15 -6.27
N PHE A 180 -19.22 25.01 -5.99
CA PHE A 180 -18.54 24.22 -7.01
C PHE A 180 -19.52 23.72 -8.08
N LYS A 181 -20.73 23.26 -7.69
CA LYS A 181 -21.78 22.84 -8.63
C LYS A 181 -22.27 24.00 -9.49
N THR A 182 -22.48 25.17 -8.90
CA THR A 182 -22.87 26.39 -9.63
C THR A 182 -21.82 26.75 -10.68
N LEU A 183 -20.55 26.80 -10.29
CA LEU A 183 -19.46 27.07 -11.21
C LEU A 183 -19.33 25.99 -12.31
N ASP A 184 -19.66 24.72 -12.03
CA ASP A 184 -19.63 23.68 -13.06
C ASP A 184 -20.71 23.89 -14.13
N ALA A 185 -21.92 24.26 -13.71
CA ALA A 185 -23.00 24.61 -14.63
C ALA A 185 -22.65 25.86 -15.47
N GLU A 186 -22.04 26.87 -14.86
CA GLU A 186 -21.57 28.09 -15.54
C GLU A 186 -20.46 27.77 -16.57
N ALA A 187 -19.49 26.92 -16.20
CA ALA A 187 -18.44 26.49 -17.12
C ALA A 187 -19.02 25.73 -18.34
N ILE A 188 -20.00 24.85 -18.11
CA ILE A 188 -20.69 24.15 -19.21
C ILE A 188 -21.42 25.15 -20.12
N ALA A 189 -22.13 26.12 -19.55
CA ALA A 189 -22.84 27.14 -20.32
C ALA A 189 -21.88 28.00 -21.15
N ALA A 190 -20.76 28.45 -20.57
CA ALA A 190 -19.73 29.22 -21.27
C ALA A 190 -19.11 28.43 -22.44
N ALA A 191 -18.80 27.15 -22.21
CA ALA A 191 -18.29 26.25 -23.27
C ALA A 191 -19.28 26.07 -24.42
N LEU A 192 -20.57 25.88 -24.12
CA LEU A 192 -21.62 25.75 -25.13
C LEU A 192 -21.84 27.05 -25.93
N ALA A 193 -21.64 28.21 -25.30
CA ALA A 193 -21.69 29.51 -25.95
C ALA A 193 -20.43 29.87 -26.75
N GLY A 194 -19.35 29.09 -26.63
CA GLY A 194 -18.05 29.38 -27.23
C GLY A 194 -17.29 30.53 -26.55
N ASP A 195 -17.68 30.91 -25.33
CA ASP A 195 -17.02 31.96 -24.55
C ASP A 195 -15.83 31.38 -23.78
N GLN A 196 -14.67 31.35 -24.44
CA GLN A 196 -13.45 30.77 -23.87
C GLN A 196 -12.94 31.56 -22.64
N ALA A 197 -13.09 32.89 -22.65
CA ALA A 197 -12.58 33.72 -21.56
C ALA A 197 -13.36 33.47 -20.27
N GLU A 198 -14.68 33.37 -20.36
CA GLU A 198 -15.53 33.05 -19.23
C GLU A 198 -15.31 31.61 -18.76
N TYR A 199 -15.15 30.66 -19.68
CA TYR A 199 -14.80 29.28 -19.34
C TYR A 199 -13.51 29.21 -18.51
N ASP A 200 -12.45 29.89 -18.95
CA ASP A 200 -11.16 29.90 -18.25
C ASP A 200 -11.26 30.57 -16.87
N ARG A 201 -12.01 31.67 -16.75
CA ARG A 201 -12.27 32.34 -15.46
C ARG A 201 -12.96 31.39 -14.47
N VAL A 202 -14.07 30.79 -14.88
CA VAL A 202 -14.87 29.90 -14.02
C VAL A 202 -14.09 28.65 -13.62
N ARG A 203 -13.31 28.06 -14.55
CA ARG A 203 -12.40 26.94 -14.23
C ARG A 203 -11.31 27.35 -13.24
N GLY A 204 -10.79 28.58 -13.34
CA GLY A 204 -9.87 29.15 -12.35
C GLY A 204 -10.48 29.21 -10.95
N GLU A 205 -11.72 29.67 -10.84
CA GLU A 205 -12.46 29.74 -9.58
C GLU A 205 -12.75 28.34 -9.00
N GLN A 206 -13.17 27.38 -9.82
CA GLN A 206 -13.33 25.99 -9.38
C GLN A 206 -12.03 25.39 -8.86
N LYS A 207 -10.91 25.64 -9.55
CA LYS A 207 -9.59 25.15 -9.12
C LYS A 207 -9.20 25.74 -7.77
N ALA A 208 -9.52 27.01 -7.52
CA ALA A 208 -9.25 27.67 -6.24
C ALA A 208 -10.05 27.09 -5.06
N LEU A 209 -11.17 26.40 -5.31
CA LEU A 209 -11.93 25.67 -4.28
C LEU A 209 -11.29 24.31 -3.94
N GLY A 210 -10.47 23.77 -4.85
CA GLY A 210 -9.83 22.48 -4.69
C GLY A 210 -8.72 22.52 -3.63
N LYS A 211 -8.74 21.54 -2.71
CA LYS A 211 -7.65 21.33 -1.76
C LYS A 211 -7.03 19.96 -1.95
N PHE A 212 -5.70 19.88 -1.88
CA PHE A 212 -5.04 18.60 -1.82
C PHE A 212 -5.22 17.96 -0.44
N ARG A 213 -5.44 16.65 -0.46
CA ARG A 213 -5.41 15.80 0.73
C ARG A 213 -4.59 14.57 0.39
N PRO A 214 -3.73 14.09 1.30
CA PRO A 214 -2.88 12.93 1.08
C PRO A 214 -3.70 11.63 1.20
N TRP A 215 -4.76 11.55 0.40
CA TRP A 215 -5.76 10.51 0.43
C TRP A 215 -5.61 9.59 -0.77
N MET A 216 -5.90 8.32 -0.56
CA MET A 216 -6.10 7.35 -1.61
C MET A 216 -7.43 6.64 -1.42
N THR A 217 -8.07 6.28 -2.52
CA THR A 217 -9.30 5.47 -2.56
C THR A 217 -9.28 4.62 -3.82
N HIS A 218 -10.20 3.67 -3.93
CA HIS A 218 -10.45 2.92 -5.17
C HIS A 218 -11.87 3.12 -5.71
N SER A 219 -12.74 3.88 -5.04
CA SER A 219 -14.04 4.28 -5.60
C SER A 219 -14.65 5.38 -4.74
N VAL A 220 -15.12 6.46 -5.36
CA VAL A 220 -15.91 7.49 -4.66
C VAL A 220 -17.40 7.16 -4.63
N LEU A 221 -17.87 6.26 -5.50
CA LEU A 221 -19.29 5.91 -5.63
C LEU A 221 -19.66 4.67 -4.83
N ASP A 222 -18.72 3.75 -4.62
CA ASP A 222 -18.99 2.46 -3.95
C ASP A 222 -18.71 2.51 -2.44
N GLY A 223 -18.63 3.72 -1.86
CA GLY A 223 -18.34 3.91 -0.44
C GLY A 223 -16.98 3.36 -0.01
N ALA A 224 -16.01 3.27 -0.93
CA ALA A 224 -14.69 2.77 -0.59
C ALA A 224 -14.01 3.68 0.45
N PRO A 225 -13.22 3.11 1.37
CA PRO A 225 -12.56 3.89 2.40
C PRO A 225 -11.60 4.89 1.78
N THR A 226 -11.59 6.10 2.34
CA THR A 226 -10.58 7.11 2.07
C THR A 226 -9.45 6.94 3.08
N ILE A 227 -8.22 6.76 2.59
CA ILE A 227 -7.08 6.37 3.42
C ILE A 227 -5.96 7.38 3.29
N VAL A 228 -5.36 7.76 4.42
CA VAL A 228 -4.19 8.64 4.42
C VAL A 228 -2.94 7.86 4.01
N PHE A 229 -2.46 8.06 2.78
CA PHE A 229 -1.49 7.15 2.18
C PHE A 229 -0.11 7.18 2.86
N HIS A 230 0.37 8.35 3.35
CA HIS A 230 1.65 8.41 4.06
C HIS A 230 1.67 7.52 5.31
N LYS A 231 0.62 7.61 6.13
CA LYS A 231 0.46 6.79 7.34
C LYS A 231 0.29 5.31 6.99
N GLN A 232 -0.54 5.03 5.99
CA GLN A 232 -0.84 3.66 5.57
C GLN A 232 0.41 2.93 5.07
N MET A 233 1.22 3.56 4.22
CA MET A 233 2.42 2.91 3.68
C MET A 233 3.44 2.58 4.77
N LEU A 234 3.64 3.46 5.75
CA LEU A 234 4.52 3.19 6.89
C LEU A 234 3.97 2.04 7.74
N HIS A 235 2.68 2.07 8.06
CA HIS A 235 2.03 1.02 8.83
C HIS A 235 2.12 -0.33 8.13
N ASP A 236 1.79 -0.39 6.84
CA ASP A 236 1.83 -1.63 6.04
C ASP A 236 3.24 -2.22 5.97
N TYR A 237 4.26 -1.36 5.85
CA TYR A 237 5.65 -1.83 5.89
C TYR A 237 5.98 -2.47 7.24
N VAL A 238 5.65 -1.80 8.35
CA VAL A 238 5.89 -2.31 9.70
C VAL A 238 5.15 -3.64 9.92
N THR A 239 3.92 -3.76 9.45
CA THR A 239 3.18 -5.02 9.53
C THR A 239 3.86 -6.12 8.71
N VAL A 240 4.25 -5.86 7.45
CA VAL A 240 4.99 -6.84 6.63
C VAL A 240 6.32 -7.23 7.28
N ASP A 241 7.05 -6.28 7.88
CA ASP A 241 8.28 -6.56 8.61
C ASP A 241 8.02 -7.45 9.83
N ALA A 242 6.92 -7.22 10.55
CA ALA A 242 6.51 -8.09 11.65
C ALA A 242 6.23 -9.52 11.16
N TYR A 243 5.57 -9.71 10.02
CA TYR A 243 5.41 -11.04 9.39
C TYR A 243 6.76 -11.70 9.08
N CYS A 244 7.74 -10.92 8.61
CA CYS A 244 9.09 -11.40 8.37
C CYS A 244 9.76 -11.90 9.67
N TRP A 245 9.70 -11.11 10.74
CA TRP A 245 10.28 -11.50 12.03
C TRP A 245 9.59 -12.70 12.65
N ARG A 246 8.26 -12.74 12.63
CA ARG A 246 7.51 -13.91 13.10
C ARG A 246 7.90 -15.18 12.35
N MET A 247 8.16 -15.07 11.05
CA MET A 247 8.56 -16.23 10.25
C MET A 247 9.99 -16.68 10.56
N ILE A 248 10.91 -15.74 10.83
CA ILE A 248 12.26 -16.07 11.31
C ILE A 248 12.22 -16.78 12.67
N GLU A 249 11.39 -16.29 13.60
CA GLU A 249 11.16 -16.94 14.90
C GLU A 249 10.58 -18.35 14.71
N GLU A 250 9.61 -18.50 13.82
CA GLU A 250 8.98 -19.78 13.49
C GLU A 250 9.99 -20.80 12.95
N PHE A 251 10.92 -20.35 12.12
CA PHE A 251 11.98 -21.20 11.58
C PHE A 251 13.05 -21.62 12.61
N ALA A 252 13.14 -20.95 13.76
CA ALA A 252 14.06 -21.29 14.84
C ALA A 252 13.50 -22.36 15.80
N ARG A 253 12.22 -22.73 15.62
CA ARG A 253 11.56 -23.85 16.29
C ARG A 253 11.78 -25.14 15.50
#